data_AF-A0A7C1LKS2-F1
#
_entry.id   AF-A0A7C1LKS2-F1
#
_cell.length_a   1.000
_cell.length_b   1.000
_cell.length_c   1.000
_cell.angle_alpha   90.00
_cell.angle_beta   90.00
_cell.angle_gamma   90.00
#
_symmetry.space_group_name_H-M   'P 1'
#
loop_
_entity.id
_entity.type
_entity.pdbx_description
1 polymer ?
#
loop_
_entity_poly.entity_id
_entity_poly.type
_entity_poly.pdbx_seq_one_letter_code
_entity_poly.pdbx_strand_id
1 'polypeptide(L)'
;MIMSYLYVIENSDFIFLRSHTGLTDGNLSSHLSKLESAGYVDIKKRFKGKKPQTLLKLSQRGREAFEFYRKKMEQVLGGLNQK
;
A
#
# COMPACT_ATOMS: atom_id res chain seq x y z
N MET A 1 -5.39 -3.38 -2.89
CA MET A 1 -5.93 -2.57 -1.77
C MET A 1 -4.86 -1.82 -0.99
N ILE A 2 -3.84 -2.46 -0.40
CA ILE A 2 -2.83 -1.70 0.39
C ILE A 2 -2.07 -0.67 -0.48
N MET A 3 -1.48 -1.11 -1.59
CA MET A 3 -0.74 -0.20 -2.49
C MET A 3 -1.64 0.88 -3.11
N SER A 4 -2.91 0.58 -3.39
CA SER A 4 -3.84 1.57 -3.94
C SER A 4 -4.15 2.69 -2.94
N TYR A 5 -4.33 2.37 -1.65
CA TYR A 5 -4.49 3.41 -0.63
C TYR A 5 -3.22 4.25 -0.45
N LEU A 6 -2.06 3.58 -0.33
CA LEU A 6 -0.77 4.27 -0.20
C LEU A 6 -0.34 5.05 -1.45
N TYR A 7 -0.97 4.79 -2.60
CA TYR A 7 -0.72 5.54 -3.82
C TYR A 7 -1.35 6.94 -3.78
N VAL A 8 -2.59 7.02 -3.29
CA VAL A 8 -3.37 8.27 -3.22
C VAL A 8 -2.86 9.23 -2.15
N ILE A 9 -2.27 8.71 -1.08
CA ILE A 9 -1.75 9.51 0.04
C ILE A 9 -0.22 9.49 0.08
N GLU A 10 0.39 10.51 0.68
CA GLU A 10 1.86 10.56 0.80
C GLU A 10 2.40 9.55 1.83
N ASN A 11 1.71 9.43 2.96
CA ASN A 11 2.02 8.49 4.03
C ASN A 11 0.76 8.22 4.87
N SER A 12 0.72 7.08 5.54
CA SER A 12 -0.30 6.72 6.53
C SER A 12 0.30 5.99 7.71
N ASP A 13 -0.51 5.72 8.74
CA ASP A 13 -0.16 4.76 9.77
C ASP A 13 -0.88 3.42 9.60
N PHE A 14 -0.44 2.44 10.40
CA PHE A 14 -0.97 1.08 10.38
C PHE A 14 -2.47 1.03 10.72
N ILE A 15 -2.93 1.87 11.65
CA ILE A 15 -4.33 1.90 12.08
C ILE A 15 -5.22 2.38 10.93
N PHE A 16 -4.79 3.43 10.23
CA PHE A 16 -5.48 3.92 9.04
C PHE A 16 -5.60 2.85 7.97
N LEU A 17 -4.51 2.16 7.62
CA LEU A 17 -4.57 1.12 6.60
C LEU A 17 -5.45 -0.05 7.02
N ARG A 18 -5.42 -0.43 8.29
CA ARG A 18 -6.31 -1.47 8.82
C ARG A 18 -7.78 -1.09 8.66
N SER A 19 -8.16 0.12 9.06
CA SER A 19 -9.57 0.54 9.00
C SER A 19 -10.10 0.63 7.57
N HIS A 20 -9.26 1.02 6.61
CA HIS A 20 -9.67 1.19 5.21
C HIS A 20 -9.56 -0.09 4.36
N THR A 21 -8.72 -1.03 4.76
CA THR A 21 -8.58 -2.32 4.06
C THR A 21 -9.46 -3.42 4.65
N GLY A 22 -9.91 -3.27 5.90
CA GLY A 22 -10.67 -4.31 6.62
C GLY A 22 -9.85 -5.56 6.95
N LEU A 23 -8.53 -5.54 6.73
CA LEU A 23 -7.65 -6.65 7.03
C LEU A 23 -7.44 -6.80 8.54
N THR A 24 -7.26 -8.04 8.99
CA THR A 24 -6.78 -8.30 10.35
C THR A 24 -5.34 -7.82 10.51
N ASP A 25 -4.92 -7.53 11.75
CA ASP A 25 -3.55 -7.07 12.05
C ASP A 25 -2.49 -8.04 11.50
N GLY A 26 -2.71 -9.35 11.63
CA GLY A 26 -1.79 -10.37 11.13
C GLY A 26 -1.66 -10.37 9.60
N ASN A 27 -2.78 -10.27 8.87
CA ASN A 27 -2.76 -10.20 7.42
C ASN A 27 -2.12 -8.90 6.93
N LEU A 28 -2.50 -7.77 7.51
CA LEU A 28 -1.91 -6.48 7.16
C LEU A 28 -0.41 -6.47 7.40
N SER A 29 0.04 -6.96 8.56
CA SER A 29 1.47 -7.08 8.89
C SER A 29 2.21 -7.98 7.89
N SER A 30 1.68 -9.17 7.59
CA SER A 30 2.30 -10.09 6.63
C SER A 30 2.42 -9.49 5.22
N HIS A 31 1.37 -8.81 4.75
CA HIS A 31 1.41 -8.12 3.45
C HIS A 31 2.40 -6.95 3.45
N LEU A 32 2.42 -6.13 4.49
CA LEU A 32 3.34 -4.99 4.61
C LEU A 32 4.79 -5.47 4.64
N SER A 33 5.12 -6.51 5.40
CA SER A 33 6.47 -7.09 5.43
C SER A 33 6.91 -7.60 4.05
N LYS A 34 6.01 -8.28 3.32
CA LYS A 34 6.32 -8.73 1.95
C LYS A 34 6.56 -7.57 0.99
N LEU A 35 5.73 -6.52 1.07
CA LEU A 35 5.88 -5.32 0.24
C LEU A 35 7.13 -4.53 0.58
N GLU A 36 7.51 -4.47 1.86
CA GLU A 36 8.77 -3.87 2.31
C GLU A 36 9.97 -4.66 1.79
N SER A 37 9.98 -5.99 1.93
CA SER A 37 11.04 -6.85 1.39
C SER A 37 11.17 -6.76 -0.14
N ALA A 38 10.07 -6.50 -0.85
CA ALA A 38 10.08 -6.25 -2.29
C ALA A 38 10.54 -4.83 -2.67
N GLY A 39 10.75 -3.95 -1.69
CA GLY A 39 11.13 -2.56 -1.88
C GLY A 39 10.00 -1.68 -2.40
N TYR A 40 8.73 -2.05 -2.18
CA TYR A 40 7.56 -1.29 -2.63
C TYR A 40 6.97 -0.36 -1.56
N VAL A 41 7.14 -0.70 -0.29
CA VAL A 41 6.64 0.09 0.85
C VAL A 41 7.78 0.35 1.80
N ASP A 42 7.96 1.61 2.20
CA ASP A 42 8.87 1.98 3.27
C ASP A 42 8.09 1.97 4.60
N ILE A 43 8.61 1.25 5.60
CA ILE A 43 8.03 1.19 6.95
C ILE A 43 8.96 1.90 7.92
N LYS A 44 8.44 2.93 8.60
CA LYS A 44 9.19 3.68 9.62
C LYS A 44 8.48 3.63 10.96
N LYS A 45 9.10 2.96 11.94
CA LYS A 45 8.65 3.00 13.34
C LYS A 45 9.16 4.28 14.00
N ARG A 46 8.27 5.00 14.66
CA ARG A 46 8.58 6.20 15.45
C ARG A 46 7.72 6.25 16.71
N PHE A 47 8.03 7.16 17.60
CA PHE A 47 7.15 7.48 18.73
C PHE A 47 6.49 8.83 18.48
N LYS A 48 5.17 8.90 18.68
CA LYS A 48 4.41 10.16 18.74
C LYS A 48 4.06 10.41 20.21
N GLY A 49 4.92 11.18 20.89
CA GLY A 49 4.90 11.27 22.35
C GLY A 49 5.27 9.92 22.97
N LYS A 50 4.42 9.38 23.84
CA LYS A 50 4.62 8.07 24.49
C LYS A 50 4.08 6.87 23.70
N LYS A 51 3.45 7.10 22.53
CA LYS A 51 2.79 6.05 21.75
C LYS A 51 3.66 5.62 20.54
N PRO A 52 3.92 4.32 20.35
CA PRO A 52 4.56 3.84 19.12
C PRO A 52 3.63 4.06 17.92
N GLN A 53 4.20 4.50 16.81
CA GLN A 53 3.51 4.71 15.54
C GLN A 53 4.34 4.12 14.41
N THR A 54 3.70 3.32 13.56
CA THR A 54 4.29 2.81 12.33
C THR A 54 3.79 3.67 11.18
N LEU A 55 4.70 4.40 10.53
CA LEU A 55 4.43 5.10 9.29
C LEU A 55 4.71 4.21 8.09
N LEU A 56 3.85 4.33 7.08
CA LEU A 56 3.81 3.51 5.89
C LEU A 56 3.70 4.44 4.68
N LYS A 57 4.55 4.26 3.67
CA LYS A 57 4.48 5.01 2.41
C LYS A 57 4.93 4.13 1.25
N LEU A 58 4.45 4.39 0.03
CA LEU A 58 5.08 3.77 -1.13
C LEU A 58 6.49 4.34 -1.32
N SER A 59 7.43 3.46 -1.66
CA SER A 59 8.71 3.86 -2.22
C SER A 59 8.52 4.36 -3.66
N GLN A 60 9.54 4.97 -4.26
CA GLN A 60 9.52 5.34 -5.67
C GLN A 60 9.24 4.12 -6.56
N ARG A 61 9.94 3.01 -6.31
CA ARG A 61 9.74 1.73 -7.00
C ARG A 61 8.31 1.20 -6.83
N GLY A 62 7.74 1.33 -5.62
CA GLY A 62 6.37 0.93 -5.34
C GLY A 62 5.34 1.74 -6.11
N ARG A 63 5.54 3.06 -6.25
CA ARG A 63 4.69 3.93 -7.08
C ARG A 63 4.74 3.54 -8.54
N GLU A 64 5.93 3.36 -9.10
CA GLU A 64 6.12 2.93 -10.49
C GLU A 64 5.48 1.57 -10.77
N ALA A 65 5.69 0.60 -9.87
CA ALA A 65 5.09 -0.73 -9.99
C ALA A 65 3.56 -0.68 -9.96
N PHE A 66 2.98 0.15 -9.07
CA PHE A 66 1.54 0.32 -8.99
C PHE A 66 0.97 1.01 -10.23
N GLU A 67 1.63 2.05 -10.74
CA GLU A 67 1.23 2.73 -11.98
C GLU A 67 1.25 1.80 -13.19
N PHE A 68 2.30 0.99 -13.32
CA PHE A 68 2.37 -0.02 -14.36
C PHE A 68 1.23 -1.05 -14.26
N TYR A 69 0.94 -1.51 -13.04
CA TYR A 69 -0.19 -2.40 -12.78
C TYR A 69 -1.54 -1.77 -13.14
N ARG A 70 -1.76 -0.50 -12.77
CA ARG A 70 -2.98 0.25 -13.09
C ARG A 70 -3.18 0.35 -14.61
N LYS A 71 -2.15 0.75 -15.36
CA LYS A 71 -2.20 0.83 -16.83
C LYS A 71 -2.52 -0.52 -17.48
N LYS A 72 -1.95 -1.61 -16.98
CA LYS A 72 -2.28 -2.96 -17.45
C LYS A 72 -3.73 -3.34 -17.18
N MET A 73 -4.25 -3.03 -15.99
CA MET A 73 -5.66 -3.28 -15.69
C MET A 73 -6.60 -2.49 -16.59
N GLU A 74 -6.29 -1.22 -16.89
CA GLU A 74 -7.09 -0.40 -17.80
C GLU A 74 -7.18 -1.00 -19.21
N GLN A 75 -6.07 -1.55 -19.71
CA GLN A 75 -6.05 -2.24 -20.99
C GLN A 75 -6.93 -3.50 -20.97
N VAL A 76 -6.84 -4.31 -19.90
CA VAL A 76 -7.65 -5.52 -19.76
C VAL A 76 -9.14 -5.17 -19.68
N LEU A 77 -9.52 -4.21 -18.84
CA LEU A 77 -10.92 -3.79 -18.67
C LEU A 77 -11.47 -3.12 -19.93
N GLY A 78 -10.68 -2.28 -20.60
CA GLY A 78 -11.05 -1.65 -21.87
C GLY A 78 -11.24 -2.65 -23.01
N GLY A 79 -10.53 -3.78 -22.99
CA GLY A 79 -10.72 -4.89 -23.94
C GLY A 79 -11.96 -5.74 -23.62
N LEU A 80 -12.39 -5.82 -22.36
CA LEU A 80 -13.59 -6.55 -21.94
C LEU A 80 -14.88 -5.79 -22.29
N ASN A 81 -14.88 -4.46 -22.27
CA ASN A 81 -16.03 -3.63 -22.61
C ASN A 81 -16.29 -3.50 -24.12
N GLN A 82 -15.50 -4.15 -24.97
CA GLN A 82 -15.62 -4.14 -26.44
C GLN A 82 -16.17 -5.46 -27.02
N LYS A 83 -16.73 -6.33 -26.17
CA LYS A 83 -17.51 -7.53 -26.55
C LYS A 83 -18.93 -7.42 -26.03
#